data_AF-A0A8T0AM17-F1
#
_entry.id   AF-A0A8T0AM17-F1
#
_cell.length_a   1.000
_cell.length_b   1.000
_cell.length_c   1.000
_cell.angle_alpha   90.00
_cell.angle_beta   90.00
_cell.angle_gamma   90.00
#
_symmetry.space_group_name_H-M   'P 1'
#
loop_
_entity.id
_entity.type
_entity.pdbx_description
1 polymer ?
#
loop_
_entity_poly.entity_id
_entity_poly.type
_entity_poly.pdbx_seq_one_letter_code
_entity_poly.pdbx_strand_id
1 'polypeptide(L)'
;MMKEHSLAIDLLLICMSCGAASVLAAFNSTVSAPPSTSFSDTNMKYHMDRANLPKHRRKRYISQDDQLAILDYHNKVRGNVFPPASNMEYMVWDETLAQRAEQWASMCLWEHGPRNLLRFLGQNLSVRTGRYRSILQLVKPWYDEVKDYSFPYPRDCNPRCPLKCYGPMCTHYTQG
;
A
#
# COMPACT_ATOMS: atom_id res chain seq x y z
N MET A 1 -39.83 -37.45 16.70
CA MET A 1 -39.02 -38.60 16.25
C MET A 1 -37.66 -38.03 15.85
N MET A 2 -36.77 -37.68 16.79
CA MET A 2 -35.92 -38.51 17.66
C MET A 2 -35.04 -39.52 16.89
N LYS A 3 -33.78 -39.15 16.63
CA LYS A 3 -32.53 -39.69 17.22
C LYS A 3 -31.35 -39.30 16.29
N GLU A 4 -30.36 -38.50 16.68
CA GLU A 4 -29.36 -38.59 17.77
C GLU A 4 -28.29 -39.69 17.62
N HIS A 5 -27.06 -39.28 17.94
CA HIS A 5 -25.83 -40.02 18.30
C HIS A 5 -24.87 -40.45 17.16
N SER A 6 -23.55 -40.28 17.25
CA SER A 6 -22.68 -39.66 18.27
C SER A 6 -21.21 -39.60 17.81
N LEU A 7 -20.53 -38.51 18.20
CA LEU A 7 -19.21 -38.39 18.86
C LEU A 7 -17.95 -39.09 18.33
N ALA A 8 -16.93 -38.28 18.05
CA ALA A 8 -15.64 -38.22 18.75
C ALA A 8 -14.77 -37.11 18.10
N ILE A 9 -14.58 -35.94 18.72
CA ILE A 9 -13.50 -35.61 19.69
C ILE A 9 -12.12 -35.70 19.03
N ASP A 10 -11.52 -34.55 18.71
CA ASP A 10 -10.13 -34.26 19.06
C ASP A 10 -9.90 -32.74 19.12
N LEU A 11 -9.98 -32.26 20.35
CA LEU A 11 -9.57 -30.94 20.82
C LEU A 11 -8.13 -31.10 21.33
N LEU A 12 -7.17 -30.47 20.66
CA LEU A 12 -5.80 -30.32 21.19
C LEU A 12 -5.50 -28.83 21.42
N LEU A 13 -5.91 -28.42 22.61
CA LEU A 13 -5.37 -27.30 23.39
C LEU A 13 -3.91 -27.58 23.72
N ILE A 14 -2.99 -26.65 23.40
CA ILE A 14 -1.65 -26.64 23.98
C ILE A 14 -1.66 -25.70 25.20
N CYS A 15 -1.23 -26.29 26.32
CA CYS A 15 -1.34 -25.81 27.68
C CYS A 15 -0.52 -24.56 27.98
N MET A 16 -1.08 -23.70 28.85
CA MET A 16 -0.31 -22.83 29.72
C MET A 16 0.39 -23.67 30.80
N SER A 17 1.63 -23.30 31.14
CA SER A 17 2.20 -23.54 32.46
C SER A 17 2.65 -22.24 33.11
N CYS A 18 2.15 -22.07 34.32
CA CYS A 18 2.28 -20.99 35.28
C CYS A 18 3.68 -20.94 35.93
N GLY A 19 4.09 -19.78 36.45
CA GLY A 19 5.20 -19.67 37.40
C GLY A 19 5.76 -18.27 37.59
N ALA A 20 5.19 -17.52 38.53
CA ALA A 20 5.63 -16.18 38.94
C ALA A 20 6.99 -16.18 39.67
N ALA A 21 7.77 -15.12 39.49
CA ALA A 21 8.70 -14.63 40.51
C ALA A 21 8.97 -13.14 40.32
N SER A 22 8.33 -12.32 41.15
CA SER A 22 8.69 -10.93 41.42
C SER A 22 10.00 -10.93 42.21
N VAL A 23 11.03 -10.25 41.72
CA VAL A 23 12.18 -9.86 42.55
C VAL A 23 12.39 -8.36 42.38
N LEU A 24 12.05 -7.65 43.45
CA LEU A 24 12.46 -6.28 43.72
C LEU A 24 13.99 -6.25 43.85
N ALA A 25 14.66 -5.41 43.06
CA ALA A 25 16.01 -4.95 43.36
C ALA A 25 15.99 -3.43 43.39
N ALA A 26 16.01 -2.91 44.61
CA ALA A 26 16.22 -1.50 44.91
C ALA A 26 17.68 -1.13 44.60
N PHE A 27 17.88 -0.07 43.83
CA PHE A 27 19.13 0.68 43.83
C PHE A 27 18.83 2.12 44.23
N ASN A 28 19.18 2.43 45.47
CA ASN A 28 19.30 3.77 46.02
C ASN A 28 20.52 4.44 45.41
N SER A 29 20.32 5.60 44.79
CA SER A 29 21.36 6.63 44.65
C SER A 29 20.74 8.00 44.83
N THR A 30 20.99 8.55 46.01
CA THR A 30 20.77 9.93 46.42
C THR A 30 21.60 10.89 45.56
N VAL A 31 20.97 11.81 44.82
CA VAL A 31 21.61 13.05 44.37
C VAL A 31 20.61 14.20 44.46
N SER A 32 21.09 15.27 45.09
CA SER A 32 20.40 16.42 45.66
C SER A 32 19.68 17.34 44.66
N ALA A 33 18.54 17.87 45.10
CA ALA A 33 17.85 19.01 44.49
C ALA A 33 18.56 20.34 44.81
N PRO A 34 18.59 21.31 43.87
CA PRO A 34 18.78 22.74 44.18
C PRO A 34 17.46 23.53 44.06
N PRO A 35 17.44 24.78 44.57
CA PRO A 35 16.30 25.29 45.33
C PRO A 35 15.24 26.01 44.49
N SER A 36 14.06 26.07 45.10
CA SER A 36 12.94 26.93 44.78
C SER A 36 13.33 28.41 44.76
N THR A 37 13.15 29.06 43.62
CA THR A 37 12.98 30.52 43.53
C THR A 37 11.52 30.81 43.20
N SER A 38 10.82 31.36 44.20
CA SER A 38 9.52 31.99 44.01
C SER A 38 9.70 33.27 43.19
N PHE A 39 9.05 33.35 42.03
CA PHE A 39 8.79 34.64 41.40
C PHE A 39 7.30 34.76 41.15
N SER A 40 6.70 35.73 41.82
CA SER A 40 5.29 36.08 41.70
C SER A 40 5.01 36.73 40.35
N ASP A 41 3.82 36.41 39.85
CA ASP A 41 2.95 37.28 39.07
C ASP A 41 3.35 37.60 37.62
N THR A 42 2.68 36.95 36.67
CA THR A 42 1.61 37.64 35.92
C THR A 42 0.88 36.64 35.03
N ASN A 43 -0.42 36.56 35.27
CA ASN A 43 -1.42 35.97 34.39
C ASN A 43 -1.37 36.64 33.02
N MET A 44 -0.63 36.08 32.06
CA MET A 44 -0.84 36.39 30.64
C MET A 44 -1.30 35.13 29.92
N LYS A 45 -2.63 35.01 29.90
CA LYS A 45 -3.43 34.06 29.14
C LYS A 45 -3.13 34.20 27.64
N TYR A 46 -2.01 33.65 27.18
CA TYR A 46 -1.83 33.35 25.76
C TYR A 46 -2.57 32.06 25.45
N HIS A 47 -3.87 32.21 25.22
CA HIS A 47 -4.63 31.28 24.41
C HIS A 47 -4.08 31.38 22.98
N MET A 48 -2.95 30.73 22.73
CA MET A 48 -2.44 30.54 21.37
C MET A 48 -3.38 29.57 20.70
N ASP A 49 -4.33 30.13 19.94
CA ASP A 49 -5.24 29.42 19.07
C ASP A 49 -4.43 28.49 18.14
N ARG A 50 -4.44 27.20 18.48
CA ARG A 50 -3.92 26.07 17.66
C ARG A 50 -4.59 25.97 16.28
N ALA A 51 -5.50 26.89 15.93
CA ALA A 51 -6.30 26.88 14.72
C ALA A 51 -5.57 27.45 13.47
N ASN A 52 -4.46 28.20 13.62
CA ASN A 52 -3.84 28.93 12.52
C ASN A 52 -2.41 28.53 12.15
N LEU A 53 -1.94 27.34 12.56
CA LEU A 53 -0.69 26.79 12.01
C LEU A 53 -0.93 26.36 10.55
N PRO A 54 -0.13 26.83 9.57
CA PRO A 54 -0.17 26.31 8.21
C PRO A 54 -0.04 24.81 8.26
N LYS A 55 -1.11 24.08 7.92
CA LYS A 55 -1.07 22.62 7.83
C LYS A 55 -0.21 22.28 6.62
N HIS A 56 1.09 22.17 6.83
CA HIS A 56 1.99 21.65 5.81
C HIS A 56 1.49 20.24 5.47
N ARG A 57 0.96 20.07 4.26
CA ARG A 57 0.55 18.76 3.76
C ARG A 57 1.83 17.93 3.73
N ARG A 58 2.00 17.02 4.70
CA ARG A 58 3.14 16.10 4.71
C ARG A 58 3.19 15.39 3.37
N LYS A 59 4.35 15.40 2.71
CA LYS A 59 4.62 14.57 1.54
C LYS A 59 4.32 13.13 1.96
N ARG A 60 3.31 12.52 1.35
CA ARG A 60 3.00 11.11 1.60
C ARG A 60 4.00 10.32 0.77
N TYR A 61 4.81 9.50 1.43
CA TYR A 61 5.65 8.50 0.77
C TYR A 61 4.90 7.17 0.74
N ILE A 62 5.29 6.27 -0.16
CA ILE A 62 4.76 4.90 -0.21
C ILE A 62 5.42 4.11 0.92
N SER A 63 4.63 3.66 1.91
CA SER A 63 5.12 2.88 3.04
C SER A 63 5.46 1.44 2.62
N GLN A 64 6.24 0.70 3.42
CA GLN A 64 6.55 -0.71 3.14
C GLN A 64 5.27 -1.55 2.97
N ASP A 65 4.27 -1.32 3.81
CA ASP A 65 2.97 -2.00 3.73
C ASP A 65 2.25 -1.69 2.41
N ASP A 66 2.35 -0.43 1.93
CA ASP A 66 1.80 -0.07 0.61
C ASP A 66 2.56 -0.77 -0.52
N GLN A 67 3.89 -0.87 -0.45
CA GLN A 67 4.69 -1.58 -1.46
C GLN A 67 4.26 -3.05 -1.56
N LEU A 68 4.15 -3.73 -0.41
CA LEU A 68 3.69 -5.11 -0.34
C LEU A 68 2.26 -5.24 -0.89
N ALA A 69 1.35 -4.37 -0.49
CA ALA A 69 -0.02 -4.39 -0.98
C ALA A 69 -0.11 -4.20 -2.51
N ILE A 70 0.70 -3.30 -3.08
CA ILE A 70 0.80 -3.11 -4.53
C ILE A 70 1.29 -4.39 -5.20
N LEU A 71 2.41 -4.95 -4.71
CA LEU A 71 3.06 -6.11 -5.32
C LEU A 71 2.16 -7.36 -5.25
N ASP A 72 1.60 -7.65 -4.08
CA ASP A 72 0.69 -8.77 -3.84
C ASP A 72 -0.54 -8.68 -4.73
N TYR A 73 -1.11 -7.47 -4.88
CA TYR A 73 -2.26 -7.27 -5.74
C TYR A 73 -1.94 -7.55 -7.21
N HIS A 74 -0.82 -7.02 -7.74
CA HIS A 74 -0.41 -7.29 -9.12
C HIS A 74 -0.17 -8.78 -9.35
N ASN A 75 0.63 -9.43 -8.49
CA ASN A 75 0.90 -10.86 -8.62
C ASN A 75 -0.37 -11.71 -8.51
N LYS A 76 -1.31 -11.32 -7.63
CA LYS A 76 -2.62 -11.98 -7.54
C LYS A 76 -3.40 -11.88 -8.85
N VAL A 77 -3.52 -10.70 -9.44
CA VAL A 77 -4.32 -10.55 -10.67
C VAL A 77 -3.64 -11.17 -11.89
N ARG A 78 -2.30 -11.08 -11.98
CA ARG A 78 -1.48 -11.74 -13.02
C ARG A 78 -1.63 -13.26 -12.99
N GLY A 79 -1.74 -13.84 -11.80
CA GLY A 79 -1.99 -15.29 -11.62
C GLY A 79 -3.41 -15.74 -11.96
N ASN A 80 -4.35 -14.82 -12.22
CA ASN A 80 -5.77 -15.12 -12.44
C ASN A 80 -6.31 -14.52 -13.76
N VAL A 81 -5.45 -14.32 -14.76
CA VAL A 81 -5.86 -13.80 -16.07
C VAL A 81 -6.63 -14.85 -16.88
N PHE A 82 -7.52 -14.38 -17.76
CA PHE A 82 -8.20 -15.21 -18.75
C PHE A 82 -8.06 -14.62 -20.16
N PRO A 83 -7.67 -15.40 -21.17
CA PRO A 83 -7.26 -16.81 -21.09
C PRO A 83 -5.99 -17.01 -20.25
N PRO A 84 -5.74 -18.21 -19.69
CA PRO A 84 -4.56 -18.47 -18.88
C PRO A 84 -3.28 -18.19 -19.66
N ALA A 85 -2.36 -17.47 -19.04
CA ALA A 85 -1.05 -17.20 -19.62
C ALA A 85 -0.12 -18.42 -19.44
N SER A 86 0.60 -18.79 -20.51
CA SER A 86 1.56 -19.89 -20.46
C SER A 86 2.88 -19.52 -19.77
N ASN A 87 3.23 -18.23 -19.73
CA ASN A 87 4.50 -17.74 -19.18
C ASN A 87 4.33 -16.37 -18.50
N MET A 88 3.45 -16.28 -17.51
CA MET A 88 3.30 -15.06 -16.71
C MET A 88 4.33 -15.03 -15.59
N GLU A 89 5.30 -14.11 -15.67
CA GLU A 89 6.35 -13.98 -14.66
C GLU A 89 5.84 -13.35 -13.37
N TYR A 90 6.48 -13.72 -12.26
CA TYR A 90 6.21 -13.14 -10.94
C TYR A 90 6.92 -11.79 -10.81
N MET A 91 6.18 -10.75 -10.42
CA MET A 91 6.75 -9.43 -10.19
C MET A 91 7.49 -9.38 -8.86
N VAL A 92 8.58 -8.63 -8.84
CA VAL A 92 9.33 -8.26 -7.63
C VAL A 92 9.42 -6.74 -7.54
N TRP A 93 9.59 -6.22 -6.33
CA TRP A 93 9.78 -4.79 -6.13
C TRP A 93 11.20 -4.38 -6.54
N ASP A 94 11.32 -3.27 -7.28
CA ASP A 94 12.60 -2.68 -7.67
C ASP A 94 12.70 -1.26 -7.11
N GLU A 95 13.68 -1.05 -6.22
CA GLU A 95 13.87 0.25 -5.56
C GLU A 95 14.28 1.37 -6.52
N THR A 96 14.97 1.04 -7.62
CA THR A 96 15.38 2.02 -8.63
C THR A 96 14.17 2.53 -9.41
N LEU A 97 13.24 1.65 -9.75
CA LEU A 97 11.97 2.02 -10.38
C LEU A 97 11.08 2.81 -9.41
N ALA A 98 11.04 2.43 -8.13
CA ALA A 98 10.30 3.15 -7.10
C ALA A 98 10.80 4.60 -6.94
N GLN A 99 12.13 4.80 -6.86
CA GLN A 99 12.74 6.13 -6.77
C GLN A 99 12.43 6.99 -8.00
N ARG A 100 12.48 6.41 -9.21
CA ARG A 100 12.12 7.12 -10.45
C ARG A 100 10.64 7.51 -10.47
N ALA A 101 9.76 6.62 -10.01
CA ALA A 101 8.33 6.90 -9.90
C ALA A 101 8.05 8.03 -8.89
N GLU A 102 8.75 8.05 -7.74
CA GLU A 102 8.63 9.14 -6.77
C GLU A 102 9.12 10.47 -7.34
N GLN A 103 10.27 10.48 -8.02
CA GLN A 103 10.82 11.67 -8.66
C GLN A 103 9.83 12.24 -9.68
N TRP A 104 9.25 11.40 -10.54
CA TRP A 104 8.26 11.83 -11.53
C TRP A 104 6.98 12.36 -10.87
N ALA A 105 6.43 11.63 -9.89
CA ALA A 105 5.23 12.05 -9.16
C ALA A 105 5.43 13.38 -8.42
N SER A 106 6.66 13.69 -7.98
CA SER A 106 6.97 14.95 -7.28
C SER A 106 6.84 16.19 -8.16
N MET A 107 6.93 16.04 -9.49
CA MET A 107 6.72 17.14 -10.45
C MET A 107 5.26 17.61 -10.50
N CYS A 108 4.33 16.80 -10.00
CA CYS A 108 2.88 17.08 -10.01
C CYS A 108 2.31 17.37 -11.42
N LEU A 109 2.89 16.76 -12.45
CA LEU A 109 2.41 16.86 -13.83
C LEU A 109 1.62 15.60 -14.21
N TRP A 110 0.44 15.78 -14.80
CA TRP A 110 -0.40 14.68 -15.28
C TRP A 110 -0.01 14.29 -16.71
N GLU A 111 1.18 13.72 -16.85
CA GLU A 111 1.72 13.22 -18.11
C GLU A 111 2.73 12.10 -17.85
N HIS A 112 3.02 11.31 -18.88
CA HIS A 112 4.03 10.27 -18.79
C HIS A 112 5.45 10.84 -18.76
N GLY A 113 6.35 10.06 -18.15
CA GLY A 113 7.77 10.35 -17.94
C GLY A 113 8.60 10.69 -19.19
N PRO A 114 9.92 10.91 -19.02
CA PRO A 114 10.80 11.26 -20.12
C PRO A 114 10.69 10.23 -21.27
N ARG A 115 10.38 10.71 -22.48
CA ARG A 115 10.08 9.86 -23.65
C ARG A 115 11.18 8.86 -23.97
N ASN A 116 12.44 9.20 -23.68
CA ASN A 116 13.60 8.34 -23.88
C ASN A 116 13.60 7.10 -22.98
N LEU A 117 12.95 7.16 -21.81
CA LEU A 117 12.86 6.03 -20.87
C LEU A 117 11.63 5.16 -21.14
N LEU A 118 10.53 5.74 -21.61
CA LEU A 118 9.27 5.03 -21.88
C LEU A 118 9.37 3.94 -22.96
N ARG A 119 10.45 3.94 -23.75
CA ARG A 119 10.75 2.85 -24.69
C ARG A 119 11.11 1.54 -23.98
N PHE A 120 11.67 1.63 -22.77
CA PHE A 120 12.23 0.48 -22.05
C PHE A 120 11.50 0.21 -20.73
N LEU A 121 10.80 1.21 -20.18
CA LEU A 121 10.08 1.14 -18.92
C LEU A 121 8.60 1.46 -19.14
N GLY A 122 7.72 0.58 -18.68
CA GLY A 122 6.29 0.85 -18.60
C GLY A 122 5.97 1.88 -17.50
N GLN A 123 4.84 2.58 -17.64
CA GLN A 123 4.36 3.51 -16.62
C GLN A 123 2.83 3.59 -16.63
N ASN A 124 2.22 3.38 -15.46
CA ASN A 124 0.81 3.63 -15.22
C ASN A 124 0.67 4.83 -14.28
N LEU A 125 -0.33 5.68 -14.50
CA LEU A 125 -0.60 6.84 -13.66
C LEU A 125 -1.96 6.73 -12.99
N SER A 126 -2.06 7.31 -11.80
CA SER A 126 -3.30 7.40 -11.04
C SER A 126 -3.37 8.78 -10.38
N VAL A 127 -4.53 9.41 -10.43
CA VAL A 127 -4.79 10.67 -9.73
C VAL A 127 -6.08 10.57 -8.94
N ARG A 128 -6.10 11.17 -7.76
CA ARG A 128 -7.29 11.21 -6.92
C ARG A 128 -7.34 12.50 -6.12
N THR A 129 -8.53 13.07 -6.02
CA THR A 129 -8.80 14.22 -5.15
C THR A 129 -9.18 13.73 -3.75
N GLY A 130 -8.73 14.46 -2.73
CA GLY A 130 -9.02 14.13 -1.33
C GLY A 130 -8.14 13.02 -0.75
N ARG A 131 -8.58 12.41 0.36
CA ARG A 131 -7.84 11.33 1.03
C ARG A 131 -8.27 9.98 0.48
N TYR A 132 -7.31 9.13 0.11
CA TYR A 132 -7.54 7.69 -0.07
C TYR A 132 -7.37 6.95 1.26
N ARG A 133 -8.06 5.81 1.39
CA ARG A 133 -7.99 4.93 2.57
C ARG A 133 -6.99 3.79 2.40
N SER A 134 -6.74 3.39 1.16
CA SER A 134 -5.83 2.32 0.80
C SER A 134 -5.19 2.65 -0.54
N ILE A 135 -3.90 2.34 -0.71
CA ILE A 135 -3.17 2.53 -1.97
C ILE A 135 -3.82 1.76 -3.13
N LEU A 136 -4.49 0.64 -2.84
CA LEU A 136 -5.19 -0.16 -3.84
C LEU A 136 -6.36 0.59 -4.51
N GLN A 137 -6.86 1.67 -3.91
CA GLN A 137 -7.85 2.53 -4.58
C GLN A 137 -7.28 3.25 -5.81
N LEU A 138 -5.96 3.35 -5.92
CA LEU A 138 -5.26 3.94 -7.06
C LEU A 138 -4.85 2.89 -8.10
N VAL A 139 -4.64 1.64 -7.68
CA VAL A 139 -4.10 0.56 -8.51
C VAL A 139 -5.19 -0.32 -9.12
N LYS A 140 -6.24 -0.67 -8.36
CA LYS A 140 -7.33 -1.53 -8.85
C LYS A 140 -7.98 -1.06 -10.16
N PRO A 141 -8.23 0.25 -10.37
CA PRO A 141 -8.82 0.72 -11.61
C PRO A 141 -8.02 0.36 -12.87
N TRP A 142 -6.69 0.17 -12.75
CA TRP A 142 -5.87 -0.30 -13.86
C TRP A 142 -6.24 -1.71 -14.30
N TYR A 143 -6.49 -2.62 -13.36
CA TYR A 143 -6.94 -3.97 -13.67
C TYR A 143 -8.40 -4.01 -14.13
N ASP A 144 -9.25 -3.14 -13.57
CA ASP A 144 -10.69 -3.10 -13.90
C ASP A 144 -10.98 -2.82 -15.39
N GLU A 145 -9.99 -2.33 -16.15
CA GLU A 145 -10.06 -2.21 -17.61
C GLU A 145 -10.17 -3.57 -18.32
N VAL A 146 -9.90 -4.70 -17.64
CA VAL A 146 -10.06 -6.06 -18.17
C VAL A 146 -11.45 -6.31 -18.74
N LYS A 147 -12.49 -5.69 -18.17
CA LYS A 147 -13.88 -5.81 -18.64
C LYS A 147 -14.07 -5.25 -20.06
N ASP A 148 -13.21 -4.33 -20.45
CA ASP A 148 -13.23 -3.61 -21.72
C ASP A 148 -12.19 -4.17 -22.70
N TYR A 149 -11.31 -5.07 -22.24
CA TYR A 149 -10.25 -5.68 -23.03
C TYR A 149 -10.69 -7.05 -23.56
N SER A 150 -10.27 -7.38 -24.78
CA SER A 150 -10.40 -8.73 -25.33
C SER A 150 -9.05 -9.25 -25.84
N PHE A 151 -8.68 -10.43 -25.37
CA PHE A 151 -7.44 -11.08 -25.80
C PHE A 151 -7.53 -11.46 -27.29
N PRO A 152 -6.57 -11.05 -28.14
CA PRO A 152 -6.57 -11.40 -29.56
C PRO A 152 -6.17 -12.87 -29.74
N TYR A 153 -6.93 -13.62 -30.55
CA TYR A 153 -6.56 -14.99 -30.88
C TYR A 153 -5.58 -15.02 -32.06
N PRO A 154 -4.80 -16.09 -32.25
CA PRO A 154 -3.83 -16.18 -33.34
C PRO A 154 -4.39 -15.88 -34.74
N ARG A 155 -5.68 -16.17 -34.97
CA ARG A 155 -6.36 -15.87 -36.24
C ARG A 155 -6.58 -14.38 -36.49
N ASP A 156 -6.59 -13.57 -35.44
CA ASP A 156 -6.74 -12.11 -35.52
C ASP A 156 -5.42 -11.38 -35.80
N CYS A 157 -4.28 -12.08 -35.75
CA CYS A 157 -2.96 -11.47 -35.81
C CYS A 157 -2.35 -11.55 -37.22
N ASN A 158 -2.15 -10.41 -37.88
CA ASN A 158 -1.44 -10.34 -39.17
C ASN A 158 -0.99 -8.90 -39.52
N PRO A 159 0.32 -8.57 -39.61
CA PRO A 159 1.47 -9.30 -39.05
C PRO A 159 1.61 -9.10 -37.52
N ARG A 160 0.78 -8.24 -36.93
CA ARG A 160 0.71 -7.96 -35.50
C ARG A 160 -0.70 -8.23 -34.99
N CYS A 161 -0.82 -8.55 -33.71
CA CYS A 161 -2.12 -8.67 -33.08
C CYS A 161 -2.72 -7.29 -32.81
N PRO A 162 -4.01 -7.06 -33.12
CA PRO A 162 -4.68 -5.82 -32.79
C PRO A 162 -4.93 -5.73 -31.28
N LEU A 163 -4.84 -4.52 -30.73
CA LEU A 163 -5.37 -4.23 -29.40
C LEU A 163 -6.90 -4.13 -29.51
N LYS A 164 -7.63 -5.08 -28.91
CA LYS A 164 -9.11 -5.03 -28.85
C LYS A 164 -9.53 -4.42 -27.50
N CYS A 165 -9.86 -3.14 -27.53
CA CYS A 165 -10.35 -2.37 -26.38
C CYS A 165 -11.68 -1.72 -26.74
N TYR A 166 -12.70 -1.94 -25.91
CA TYR A 166 -14.06 -1.41 -26.10
C TYR A 166 -14.40 -0.28 -25.13
N GLY A 167 -13.47 0.04 -24.23
CA GLY A 167 -13.57 1.11 -23.25
C GLY A 167 -12.69 2.31 -23.60
N PRO A 168 -12.69 3.35 -22.74
CA PRO A 168 -11.88 4.55 -22.95
C PRO A 168 -10.38 4.24 -22.87
N MET A 169 -9.99 3.21 -22.11
CA MET A 169 -8.61 2.80 -21.90
C MET A 169 -8.52 1.33 -21.53
N CYS A 170 -7.49 0.65 -22.05
CA CYS A 170 -7.10 -0.70 -21.66
C CYS A 170 -5.58 -0.84 -21.46
N THR A 171 -4.82 0.26 -21.58
CA THR A 171 -3.36 0.22 -21.59
C THR A 171 -2.75 0.05 -20.20
N HIS A 172 -3.49 0.34 -19.13
CA HIS A 172 -2.99 0.05 -17.80
C HIS A 172 -3.12 -1.44 -17.49
N TYR A 173 -4.24 -2.06 -17.87
CA TYR A 173 -4.47 -3.50 -17.70
C TYR A 173 -3.45 -4.33 -18.48
N THR A 174 -3.20 -4.00 -19.75
CA THR A 174 -2.26 -4.79 -20.57
C THR A 174 -0.80 -4.68 -20.13
N GLN A 175 -0.48 -3.70 -19.28
CA GLN A 175 0.84 -3.59 -18.63
C GLN A 175 0.91 -4.44 -17.36
N GLY A 176 -0.09 -4.33 -16.46
CA GLY A 176 -0.06 -4.89 -15.10
C GLY A 176 -0.11 -6.42 -15.07
#